data_AF-A0AAV7NYT6-F1
#
_entry.id   AF-A0AAV7NYT6-F1
#
_cell.length_a   1.000
_cell.length_b   1.000
_cell.length_c   1.000
_cell.angle_alpha   90.00
_cell.angle_beta   90.00
_cell.angle_gamma   90.00
#
_symmetry.space_group_name_H-M   'P 1'
#
loop_
_entity.id
_entity.type
_entity.pdbx_description
1 polymer ?
#
loop_
_entity_poly.entity_id
_entity_poly.type
_entity_poly.pdbx_seq_one_letter_code
_entity_poly.pdbx_strand_id
1 'polypeptide(L)'
;MQGCPGGCTLGAEDEVRECRRPSEKSSCLVVFRPAAVIPESLGRLRPSKRLRLRRVAYRGSTVVLEISYGSVLPALSDKLQFPSFLRTLPSITLQNIALARLTGHFGWTWLGMIISDDDVGWQGGQDLKRVIEENGGCVAFIERVHLSYGRDKLLHIINMAQRHAVKVIVVHSCEVHFKNLIGFFAAQNVTDKVFVFTASFTMTLGLFPKQTWRLFNGSLGLAPHYAKIPGFEEFIAHLHPLKDPNDIFIKLLWEKVFNCKWPQSMKTESKSGVATDIISTSCSENQTFDKHDIFVFELFDLSYTYHTYLAVYAIAHALTSLMSCIPGRGPFVDGACADANDIQPWQVKTVIPLTRYHNNNAQQLM
;
A
#
# COMPACT_ATOMS: atom_id res chain seq x y z
N MET A 1 39.61 43.91 -17.05
CA MET A 1 39.53 42.44 -17.08
C MET A 1 39.67 41.90 -15.65
N GLN A 2 39.01 42.49 -14.66
CA GLN A 2 37.62 42.29 -14.23
C GLN A 2 37.29 40.83 -13.89
N GLY A 3 37.64 40.46 -12.66
CA GLY A 3 37.13 39.27 -11.98
C GLY A 3 35.71 39.48 -11.47
N CYS A 4 34.99 38.37 -11.28
CA CYS A 4 33.71 38.34 -10.58
C CYS A 4 33.95 38.28 -9.06
N PRO A 5 33.42 39.25 -8.28
CA PRO A 5 33.35 39.16 -6.82
C PRO A 5 31.99 38.61 -6.35
N GLY A 6 31.98 37.97 -5.18
CA GLY A 6 30.79 37.56 -4.42
C GLY A 6 30.48 36.07 -4.55
N GLY A 7 30.56 35.20 -3.53
CA GLY A 7 30.42 35.41 -2.09
C GLY A 7 29.00 35.02 -1.65
N CYS A 8 28.71 33.72 -1.52
CA CYS A 8 27.46 33.25 -0.90
C CYS A 8 27.70 32.99 0.59
N THR A 9 27.36 33.97 1.43
CA THR A 9 27.21 33.80 2.87
C THR A 9 25.82 33.28 3.21
N LEU A 10 25.75 32.38 4.19
CA LEU A 10 24.53 31.91 4.84
C LEU A 10 23.76 33.08 5.47
N GLY A 11 22.48 33.20 5.11
CA GLY A 11 21.52 34.09 5.73
C GLY A 11 20.19 33.35 5.90
N ALA A 12 19.62 33.45 7.09
CA ALA A 12 18.34 32.87 7.47
C ALA A 12 17.15 33.58 6.78
N GLU A 13 16.03 32.85 6.72
CA GLU A 13 14.67 33.28 6.38
C GLU A 13 14.28 33.41 4.88
N ASP A 14 13.26 32.60 4.53
CA ASP A 14 12.25 32.74 3.48
C ASP A 14 12.54 33.60 2.23
N GLU A 15 13.06 32.98 1.16
CA GLU A 15 12.67 33.23 -0.23
C GLU A 15 13.34 32.23 -1.18
N VAL A 16 12.58 31.31 -1.79
CA VAL A 16 13.09 30.46 -2.88
C VAL A 16 13.08 31.26 -4.17
N ARG A 17 14.25 31.78 -4.60
CA ARG A 17 14.43 32.35 -5.94
C ARG A 17 14.73 31.29 -6.99
N GLU A 18 14.07 31.47 -8.12
CA GLU A 18 13.90 30.60 -9.27
C GLU A 18 15.16 30.54 -10.15
N CYS A 19 15.78 29.35 -10.29
CA CYS A 19 16.75 29.09 -11.36
C CYS A 19 15.99 28.55 -12.59
N ARG A 20 15.68 29.42 -13.56
CA ARG A 20 15.15 29.00 -14.86
C ARG A 20 16.25 28.43 -15.75
N ARG A 21 16.05 27.20 -16.23
CA ARG A 21 16.53 26.75 -17.54
C ARG A 21 15.32 26.55 -18.46
N PRO A 22 15.33 27.07 -19.70
CA PRO A 22 14.26 26.84 -20.66
C PRO A 22 14.47 25.50 -21.41
N SER A 23 13.35 24.86 -21.78
CA SER A 23 13.19 23.62 -22.56
C SER A 23 13.11 22.29 -21.76
N GLU A 24 11.95 22.03 -21.14
CA GLU A 24 11.53 20.65 -20.86
C GLU A 24 10.26 20.35 -21.66
N LYS A 25 10.39 19.43 -22.61
CA LYS A 25 9.25 18.75 -23.26
C LYS A 25 8.36 18.15 -22.17
N SER A 26 7.05 18.17 -22.39
CA SER A 26 6.02 17.61 -21.50
C SER A 26 6.42 16.22 -21.01
N SER A 27 6.93 16.13 -19.78
CA SER A 27 7.36 14.87 -19.21
C SER A 27 6.13 14.03 -18.85
N CYS A 28 6.11 12.78 -19.33
CA CYS A 28 5.07 11.82 -18.97
C CYS A 28 5.25 11.41 -17.51
N LEU A 29 4.70 12.18 -16.56
CA LEU A 29 4.75 11.81 -15.15
C LEU A 29 3.62 10.81 -14.85
N VAL A 30 4.00 9.54 -14.76
CA VAL A 30 3.14 8.47 -14.22
C VAL A 30 3.58 8.16 -12.80
N VAL A 31 2.63 8.19 -11.87
CA VAL A 31 2.92 7.94 -10.46
C VAL A 31 2.26 6.64 -10.03
N PHE A 32 3.07 5.71 -9.55
CA PHE A 32 2.61 4.53 -8.83
C PHE A 32 2.54 4.88 -7.34
N ARG A 33 1.38 4.67 -6.73
CA ARG A 33 1.23 4.84 -5.28
C ARG A 33 0.74 3.56 -4.63
N PRO A 34 1.37 3.11 -3.53
CA PRO A 34 0.73 2.16 -2.62
C PRO A 34 -0.59 2.74 -2.10
N ALA A 35 -1.41 1.88 -1.48
CA ALA A 35 -2.67 2.26 -0.83
C ALA A 35 -2.60 3.66 -0.22
N ALA A 36 -3.60 4.50 -0.50
CA ALA A 36 -3.64 5.92 -0.17
C ALA A 36 -3.06 6.24 1.22
N VAL A 37 -1.74 6.44 1.29
CA VAL A 37 -1.10 7.15 2.37
C VAL A 37 -1.46 8.60 2.10
N ILE A 38 -2.57 9.04 2.69
CA ILE A 38 -2.74 10.45 2.99
C ILE A 38 -1.53 10.77 3.89
N PRO A 39 -0.62 11.67 3.50
CA PRO A 39 0.59 11.88 4.28
C PRO A 39 0.20 12.45 5.65
N GLU A 40 0.28 11.65 6.71
CA GLU A 40 0.49 12.16 8.07
C GLU A 40 1.93 12.64 8.17
N SER A 41 2.19 13.83 7.64
CA SER A 41 3.41 14.55 7.98
C SER A 41 3.29 15.03 9.42
N LEU A 42 4.05 14.38 10.31
CA LEU A 42 4.70 14.93 11.48
C LEU A 42 3.86 15.83 12.42
N GLY A 43 3.55 15.29 13.60
CA GLY A 43 3.37 16.08 14.82
C GLY A 43 1.93 16.43 15.19
N ARG A 44 1.48 15.83 16.31
CA ARG A 44 0.41 16.26 17.24
C ARG A 44 -0.63 17.22 16.64
N LEU A 45 -1.89 16.81 16.49
CA LEU A 45 -3.06 17.65 16.78
C LEU A 45 -4.39 16.85 16.79
N ARG A 46 -5.14 17.11 17.85
CA ARG A 46 -6.53 16.80 18.26
C ARG A 46 -7.58 16.33 17.21
N PRO A 47 -8.63 15.61 17.67
CA PRO A 47 -9.65 14.98 16.83
C PRO A 47 -10.65 16.02 16.30
N SER A 48 -10.62 16.33 14.99
CA SER A 48 -11.73 16.97 14.23
C SER A 48 -11.31 17.51 12.86
N LYS A 49 -10.42 16.84 12.12
CA LYS A 49 -10.11 17.25 10.73
C LYS A 49 -10.67 16.24 9.74
N ARG A 50 -11.80 16.62 9.13
CA ARG A 50 -12.34 16.06 7.89
C ARG A 50 -11.23 15.93 6.84
N LEU A 51 -11.33 14.91 5.99
CA LEU A 51 -10.52 14.70 4.78
C LEU A 51 -10.01 16.02 4.19
N ARG A 52 -8.72 16.28 4.35
CA ARG A 52 -7.97 17.11 3.40
C ARG A 52 -7.13 16.16 2.57
N LEU A 53 -7.77 15.48 1.63
CA LEU A 53 -7.09 15.14 0.39
C LEU A 53 -6.54 16.46 -0.14
N ARG A 54 -5.22 16.62 -0.14
CA ARG A 54 -4.61 17.73 -0.87
C ARG A 54 -5.10 17.57 -2.30
N ARG A 55 -6.02 18.44 -2.72
CA ARG A 55 -6.13 18.81 -4.13
C ARG A 55 -4.70 19.04 -4.56
N VAL A 56 -4.17 18.19 -5.43
CA VAL A 56 -3.03 18.60 -6.24
C VAL A 56 -3.58 19.78 -7.02
N ALA A 57 -3.29 20.97 -6.52
CA ALA A 57 -3.66 22.20 -7.18
C ALA A 57 -2.99 22.13 -8.55
N TYR A 58 -3.80 22.06 -9.59
CA TYR A 58 -3.41 22.26 -10.98
C TYR A 58 -2.61 23.57 -11.04
N ARG A 59 -1.28 23.46 -10.99
CA ARG A 59 -0.38 24.57 -11.25
C ARG A 59 0.37 24.19 -12.53
N GLY A 60 -0.22 24.59 -13.65
CA GLY A 60 0.28 24.26 -14.99
C GLY A 60 -0.29 22.95 -15.54
N SER A 61 -0.45 22.90 -16.86
CA SER A 61 -1.27 21.99 -17.68
C SER A 61 -0.89 20.49 -17.68
N THR A 62 -0.28 19.96 -16.62
CA THR A 62 0.22 18.59 -16.60
C THR A 62 -0.80 17.65 -15.93
N VAL A 63 -1.49 16.85 -16.73
CA VAL A 63 -2.32 15.74 -16.24
C VAL A 63 -1.38 14.64 -15.75
N VAL A 64 -1.28 14.44 -14.43
CA VAL A 64 -0.53 13.32 -13.85
C VAL A 64 -1.45 12.10 -13.81
N LEU A 65 -1.07 11.05 -14.54
CA LEU A 65 -1.74 9.76 -14.49
C LEU A 65 -1.30 9.02 -13.22
N GLU A 66 -2.26 8.64 -12.38
CA GLU A 66 -2.00 7.86 -11.17
C GLU A 66 -2.64 6.49 -11.30
N ILE A 67 -1.84 5.42 -11.16
CA ILE A 67 -2.34 4.05 -11.09
C ILE A 67 -1.95 3.47 -9.74
N SER A 68 -2.92 3.31 -8.83
CA SER A 68 -2.67 2.73 -7.52
C SER A 68 -2.86 1.21 -7.52
N TYR A 69 -1.91 0.50 -6.92
CA TYR A 69 -1.95 -0.95 -6.76
C TYR A 69 -2.51 -1.40 -5.40
N GLY A 70 -2.89 -0.47 -4.52
CA GLY A 70 -3.40 -0.80 -3.18
C GLY A 70 -4.54 0.07 -2.66
N SER A 71 -4.98 1.11 -3.39
CA SER A 71 -6.00 2.03 -2.88
C SER A 71 -7.43 1.52 -3.09
N VAL A 72 -8.11 1.18 -2.00
CA VAL A 72 -9.43 0.55 -2.02
C VAL A 72 -10.61 1.49 -1.72
N LEU A 73 -10.34 2.74 -1.33
CA LEU A 73 -11.38 3.71 -0.95
C LEU A 73 -12.41 3.89 -2.08
N PRO A 74 -13.72 3.81 -1.82
CA PRO A 74 -14.74 3.95 -2.86
C PRO A 74 -14.74 5.33 -3.52
N ALA A 75 -14.47 6.39 -2.75
CA ALA A 75 -14.46 7.78 -3.21
C ALA A 75 -13.49 8.05 -4.38
N LEU A 76 -12.39 7.28 -4.47
CA LEU A 76 -11.42 7.37 -5.57
C LEU A 76 -11.98 6.93 -6.93
N SER A 77 -13.17 6.35 -6.96
CA SER A 77 -13.88 5.99 -8.20
C SER A 77 -14.57 7.20 -8.85
N ASP A 78 -14.78 8.30 -8.12
CA ASP A 78 -15.40 9.51 -8.64
C ASP A 78 -14.48 10.19 -9.67
N LYS A 79 -14.80 10.05 -10.96
CA LYS A 79 -14.00 10.64 -12.06
C LYS A 79 -14.16 12.15 -12.20
N LEU A 80 -15.16 12.77 -11.56
CA LEU A 80 -15.26 14.22 -11.49
C LEU A 80 -14.22 14.78 -10.50
N GLN A 81 -14.04 14.11 -9.37
CA GLN A 81 -13.06 14.51 -8.34
C GLN A 81 -11.63 13.99 -8.64
N PHE A 82 -11.52 12.78 -9.17
CA PHE A 82 -10.25 12.09 -9.46
C PHE A 82 -10.19 11.66 -10.94
N PRO A 83 -10.14 12.62 -11.87
CA PRO A 83 -10.24 12.32 -13.30
C PRO A 83 -9.10 11.44 -13.80
N SER A 84 -7.88 11.57 -13.27
CA SER A 84 -6.70 10.83 -13.72
C SER A 84 -6.31 9.64 -12.84
N PHE A 85 -7.15 9.27 -11.87
CA PHE A 85 -6.90 8.15 -10.98
C PHE A 85 -7.41 6.84 -11.59
N LEU A 86 -6.57 5.81 -11.58
CA LEU A 86 -6.88 4.42 -11.91
C LEU A 86 -6.34 3.52 -10.80
N ARG A 87 -6.80 2.27 -10.77
CA ARG A 87 -6.31 1.28 -9.82
C ARG A 87 -6.43 -0.13 -10.38
N THR A 88 -5.54 -1.00 -9.97
CA THR A 88 -5.59 -2.43 -10.31
C THR A 88 -6.29 -3.27 -9.26
N LEU A 89 -6.39 -2.77 -8.03
CA LEU A 89 -7.13 -3.42 -6.94
C LEU A 89 -8.58 -2.90 -6.93
N PRO A 90 -9.61 -3.76 -6.78
CA PRO A 90 -11.00 -3.32 -6.81
C PRO A 90 -11.38 -2.48 -5.59
N SER A 91 -12.50 -1.76 -5.71
CA SER A 91 -13.11 -1.03 -4.58
C SER A 91 -13.42 -1.97 -3.41
N ILE A 92 -13.26 -1.48 -2.18
CA ILE A 92 -13.65 -2.24 -0.97
C ILE A 92 -15.14 -2.56 -0.91
N THR A 93 -15.98 -1.87 -1.69
CA THR A 93 -17.42 -2.14 -1.80
C THR A 93 -17.74 -3.60 -2.12
N LEU A 94 -17.00 -4.20 -3.07
CA LEU A 94 -17.21 -5.61 -3.43
C LEU A 94 -16.75 -6.54 -2.32
N GLN A 95 -15.68 -6.19 -1.62
CA GLN A 95 -15.19 -6.96 -0.47
C GLN A 95 -16.21 -6.95 0.67
N ASN A 96 -16.85 -5.81 0.93
CA ASN A 96 -17.86 -5.70 1.98
C ASN A 96 -19.07 -6.60 1.72
N ILE A 97 -19.52 -6.67 0.46
CA ILE A 97 -20.59 -7.59 0.04
C ILE A 97 -20.16 -9.05 0.19
N ALA A 98 -18.92 -9.38 -0.23
CA ALA A 98 -18.39 -10.73 -0.09
C ALA A 98 -18.30 -11.16 1.39
N LEU A 99 -17.84 -10.28 2.27
CA LEU A 99 -17.74 -10.54 3.71
C LEU A 99 -19.12 -10.74 4.36
N ALA A 100 -20.10 -9.90 4.05
CA ALA A 100 -21.45 -10.07 4.58
C ALA A 100 -22.09 -11.41 4.13
N ARG A 101 -21.88 -11.80 2.87
CA ARG A 101 -22.30 -13.10 2.36
C ARG A 101 -21.56 -14.26 3.03
N LEU A 102 -20.25 -14.11 3.26
CA LEU A 102 -19.45 -15.10 3.98
C LEU A 102 -19.98 -15.30 5.40
N THR A 103 -20.24 -14.22 6.14
CA THR A 103 -20.80 -14.32 7.50
C THR A 103 -22.18 -14.95 7.50
N GLY A 104 -23.03 -14.63 6.53
CA GLY A 104 -24.35 -15.24 6.37
C GLY A 104 -24.28 -16.73 6.02
N HIS A 105 -23.33 -17.13 5.17
CA HIS A 105 -23.13 -18.53 4.77
C HIS A 105 -22.81 -19.43 5.96
N PHE A 106 -22.00 -18.96 6.91
CA PHE A 106 -21.70 -19.69 8.14
C PHE A 106 -22.77 -19.54 9.24
N GLY A 107 -23.86 -18.81 8.96
CA GLY A 107 -24.93 -18.55 9.93
C GLY A 107 -24.49 -17.68 11.10
N TRP A 108 -23.42 -16.88 10.95
CA TRP A 108 -22.95 -15.99 12.00
C TRP A 108 -23.79 -14.72 12.04
N THR A 109 -24.70 -14.66 13.00
CA THR A 109 -25.64 -13.54 13.17
C THR A 109 -25.24 -12.56 14.26
N TRP A 110 -24.28 -12.91 15.13
CA TRP A 110 -23.81 -12.04 16.22
C TRP A 110 -22.30 -11.78 16.10
N LEU A 111 -21.97 -10.60 15.62
CA LEU A 111 -20.63 -10.24 15.17
C LEU A 111 -20.08 -9.05 15.96
N GLY A 112 -18.77 -9.05 16.18
CA GLY A 112 -18.02 -7.88 16.60
C GLY A 112 -17.27 -7.31 15.41
N MET A 113 -16.98 -6.01 15.43
CA MET A 113 -16.19 -5.39 14.38
C MET A 113 -15.02 -4.60 14.98
N ILE A 114 -13.86 -4.72 14.34
CA ILE A 114 -12.68 -3.94 14.63
C ILE A 114 -12.27 -3.24 13.34
N ILE A 115 -12.18 -1.91 13.38
CA ILE A 115 -11.88 -1.07 12.22
C ILE A 115 -10.63 -0.24 12.48
N SER A 116 -9.83 0.09 11.45
CA SER A 116 -8.72 1.02 11.64
C SER A 116 -9.22 2.43 12.03
N ASP A 117 -8.48 3.12 12.91
CA ASP A 117 -8.78 4.50 13.31
C ASP A 117 -8.31 5.50 12.24
N ASP A 118 -8.82 5.35 11.03
CA ASP A 118 -8.59 6.23 9.89
C ASP A 118 -9.89 6.37 9.06
N ASP A 119 -9.89 7.24 8.05
CA ASP A 119 -11.06 7.50 7.22
C ASP A 119 -11.49 6.28 6.38
N VAL A 120 -10.53 5.43 5.95
CA VAL A 120 -10.79 4.22 5.17
C VAL A 120 -11.45 3.16 6.04
N GLY A 121 -10.93 2.93 7.25
CA GLY A 121 -11.47 2.03 8.25
C GLY A 121 -12.83 2.48 8.76
N TRP A 122 -13.01 3.79 9.00
CA TRP A 122 -14.28 4.33 9.45
C TRP A 122 -15.36 4.22 8.38
N GLN A 123 -15.14 4.76 7.18
CA GLN A 123 -16.16 4.71 6.11
C GLN A 123 -16.43 3.28 5.66
N GLY A 124 -15.37 2.51 5.37
CA GLY A 124 -15.48 1.13 4.94
C GLY A 124 -16.13 0.24 6.01
N GLY A 125 -15.84 0.48 7.29
CA GLY A 125 -16.45 -0.22 8.42
C GLY A 125 -17.94 0.08 8.59
N GLN A 126 -18.38 1.33 8.42
CA GLN A 126 -19.80 1.68 8.48
C GLN A 126 -20.58 1.04 7.31
N ASP A 127 -20.01 1.09 6.11
CA ASP A 127 -20.60 0.43 4.94
C ASP A 127 -20.70 -1.09 5.15
N LEU A 128 -19.65 -1.72 5.68
CA LEU A 128 -19.65 -3.14 5.98
C LEU A 128 -20.70 -3.51 7.03
N LYS A 129 -20.82 -2.73 8.13
CA LYS A 129 -21.88 -2.94 9.13
C LYS A 129 -23.26 -2.94 8.49
N ARG A 130 -23.55 -1.92 7.67
CA ARG A 130 -24.84 -1.81 6.98
C ARG A 130 -25.12 -3.05 6.14
N VAL A 131 -24.15 -3.48 5.33
CA VAL A 131 -24.33 -4.65 4.46
C VAL A 131 -24.48 -5.95 5.28
N ILE A 132 -23.77 -6.11 6.40
CA ILE A 132 -23.96 -7.24 7.32
C ILE A 132 -25.39 -7.27 7.87
N GLU A 133 -25.90 -6.11 8.33
CA GLU A 133 -27.23 -5.99 8.91
C GLU A 133 -28.35 -6.22 7.87
N GLU A 134 -28.16 -5.72 6.65
CA GLU A 134 -29.05 -5.99 5.51
C GLU A 134 -29.09 -7.49 5.14
N ASN A 135 -28.03 -8.24 5.44
CA ASN A 135 -27.94 -9.69 5.23
C ASN A 135 -28.33 -10.50 6.48
N GLY A 136 -28.99 -9.89 7.46
CA GLY A 136 -29.55 -10.59 8.64
C GLY A 136 -28.55 -10.82 9.78
N GLY A 137 -27.35 -10.26 9.70
CA GLY A 137 -26.40 -10.21 10.82
C GLY A 137 -26.70 -9.06 11.78
N CYS A 138 -26.08 -9.09 12.96
CA CYS A 138 -26.11 -8.01 13.93
C CYS A 138 -24.70 -7.75 14.45
N VAL A 139 -24.33 -6.47 14.48
CA VAL A 139 -23.03 -6.02 14.96
C VAL A 139 -23.16 -5.54 16.40
N ALA A 140 -22.67 -6.35 17.34
CA ALA A 140 -22.75 -6.13 18.78
C ALA A 140 -21.93 -4.92 19.25
N PHE A 141 -20.77 -4.71 18.62
CA PHE A 141 -19.89 -3.58 18.86
C PHE A 141 -19.05 -3.27 17.62
N ILE A 142 -18.65 -2.01 17.48
CA ILE A 142 -17.59 -1.59 16.57
C ILE A 142 -16.54 -0.86 17.39
N GLU A 143 -15.33 -1.39 17.40
CA GLU A 143 -14.19 -0.77 18.05
C GLU A 143 -13.15 -0.31 17.04
N ARG A 144 -12.44 0.77 17.37
CA ARG A 144 -11.34 1.26 16.54
C ARG A 144 -10.01 0.71 17.02
N VAL A 145 -9.07 0.51 16.10
CA VAL A 145 -7.72 0.05 16.40
C VAL A 145 -6.68 0.90 15.69
N HIS A 146 -5.57 1.19 16.38
CA HIS A 146 -4.42 1.87 15.80
C HIS A 146 -3.14 1.37 16.44
N LEU A 147 -2.03 1.44 15.70
CA LEU A 147 -0.73 0.94 16.16
C LEU A 147 -0.23 1.69 17.41
N SER A 148 -0.54 2.98 17.52
CA SER A 148 -0.12 3.82 18.65
C SER A 148 -1.03 3.72 19.89
N TYR A 149 -2.05 2.85 19.88
CA TYR A 149 -2.93 2.72 21.03
C TYR A 149 -2.20 2.14 22.24
N GLY A 150 -2.35 2.83 23.37
CA GLY A 150 -1.86 2.38 24.66
C GLY A 150 -2.75 1.30 25.29
N ARG A 151 -2.27 0.77 26.42
CA ARG A 151 -2.88 -0.34 27.17
C ARG A 151 -4.39 -0.18 27.41
N ASP A 152 -4.83 0.99 27.90
CA ASP A 152 -6.22 1.18 28.32
C ASP A 152 -7.21 1.04 27.15
N LYS A 153 -6.87 1.61 25.99
CA LYS A 153 -7.67 1.46 24.78
C LYS A 153 -7.71 0.01 24.30
N LEU A 154 -6.57 -0.69 24.31
CA LEU A 154 -6.52 -2.08 23.87
C LEU A 154 -7.31 -3.01 24.80
N LEU A 155 -7.23 -2.80 26.12
CA LEU A 155 -8.03 -3.54 27.10
C LEU A 155 -9.52 -3.23 26.95
N HIS A 156 -9.90 -2.00 26.60
CA HIS A 156 -11.28 -1.66 26.31
C HIS A 156 -11.85 -2.52 25.17
N ILE A 157 -11.10 -2.67 24.07
CA ILE A 157 -11.53 -3.48 22.92
C ILE A 157 -11.75 -4.95 23.35
N ILE A 158 -10.84 -5.50 24.15
CA ILE A 158 -10.96 -6.87 24.66
C ILE A 158 -12.17 -7.02 25.59
N ASN A 159 -12.37 -6.06 26.48
CA ASN A 159 -13.52 -6.04 27.38
C ASN A 159 -14.83 -5.97 26.61
N MET A 160 -14.89 -5.21 25.51
CA MET A 160 -16.06 -5.17 24.63
C MET A 160 -16.30 -6.54 23.97
N ALA A 161 -15.25 -7.16 23.45
CA ALA A 161 -15.34 -8.51 22.86
C ALA A 161 -15.84 -9.56 23.87
N GLN A 162 -15.39 -9.49 25.13
CA GLN A 162 -15.81 -10.40 26.19
C GLN A 162 -17.23 -10.09 26.68
N ARG A 163 -17.55 -8.81 26.94
CA ARG A 163 -18.85 -8.37 27.48
C ARG A 163 -20.01 -8.75 26.58
N HIS A 164 -19.83 -8.64 25.26
CA HIS A 164 -20.86 -8.98 24.28
C HIS A 164 -20.88 -10.47 23.91
N ALA A 165 -20.03 -11.30 24.54
CA ALA A 165 -19.91 -12.74 24.28
C ALA A 165 -19.81 -13.09 22.78
N VAL A 166 -19.18 -12.22 22.00
CA VAL A 166 -19.01 -12.39 20.56
C VAL A 166 -17.94 -13.45 20.31
N LYS A 167 -18.22 -14.39 19.41
CA LYS A 167 -17.23 -15.38 18.95
C LYS A 167 -16.53 -14.97 17.65
N VAL A 168 -17.23 -14.28 16.76
CA VAL A 168 -16.73 -13.92 15.43
C VAL A 168 -16.49 -12.42 15.37
N ILE A 169 -15.26 -12.02 15.04
CA ILE A 169 -14.86 -10.62 14.96
C ILE A 169 -14.39 -10.31 13.55
N VAL A 170 -15.11 -9.43 12.87
CA VAL A 170 -14.73 -8.94 11.54
C VAL A 170 -13.71 -7.81 11.70
N VAL A 171 -12.55 -7.96 11.07
CA VAL A 171 -11.42 -7.03 11.15
C VAL A 171 -11.27 -6.32 9.81
N HIS A 172 -11.64 -5.04 9.79
CA HIS A 172 -11.51 -4.14 8.66
C HIS A 172 -10.38 -3.14 8.94
N SER A 173 -9.15 -3.64 8.89
CA SER A 173 -7.94 -2.89 9.20
C SER A 173 -6.73 -3.56 8.54
N CYS A 174 -5.68 -2.80 8.27
CA CYS A 174 -4.36 -3.36 7.97
C CYS A 174 -3.77 -4.07 9.21
N GLU A 175 -2.93 -5.07 8.97
CA GLU A 175 -2.31 -5.92 9.99
C GLU A 175 -1.46 -5.14 11.00
N VAL A 176 -0.84 -4.04 10.56
CA VAL A 176 0.02 -3.18 11.39
C VAL A 176 -0.70 -2.61 12.60
N HIS A 177 -1.98 -2.23 12.46
CA HIS A 177 -2.76 -1.70 13.59
C HIS A 177 -3.21 -2.82 14.53
N PHE A 178 -3.40 -4.02 14.01
CA PHE A 178 -3.86 -5.18 14.78
C PHE A 178 -2.75 -5.85 15.60
N LYS A 179 -1.49 -5.63 15.24
CA LYS A 179 -0.28 -6.18 15.89
C LYS A 179 -0.33 -6.14 17.42
N ASN A 180 -0.59 -4.97 17.99
CA ASN A 180 -0.56 -4.81 19.45
C ASN A 180 -1.77 -5.47 20.09
N LEU A 181 -2.94 -5.36 19.44
CA LEU A 181 -4.19 -5.89 19.96
C LEU A 181 -4.13 -7.41 20.14
N ILE A 182 -3.63 -8.16 19.15
CA ILE A 182 -3.55 -9.62 19.26
C ILE A 182 -2.62 -10.09 20.39
N GLY A 183 -1.56 -9.31 20.67
CA GLY A 183 -0.70 -9.54 21.83
C GLY A 183 -1.45 -9.41 23.15
N PHE A 184 -2.40 -8.48 23.25
CA PHE A 184 -3.26 -8.35 24.42
C PHE A 184 -4.32 -9.45 24.51
N PHE A 185 -4.88 -9.93 23.40
CA PHE A 185 -5.74 -11.13 23.39
C PHE A 185 -5.00 -12.33 24.01
N ALA A 186 -3.74 -12.54 23.62
CA ALA A 186 -2.88 -13.58 24.20
C ALA A 186 -2.63 -13.34 25.70
N ALA A 187 -2.28 -12.11 26.10
CA ALA A 187 -2.00 -11.78 27.49
C ALA A 187 -3.23 -11.91 28.42
N GLN A 188 -4.45 -11.78 27.90
CA GLN A 188 -5.70 -11.95 28.63
C GLN A 188 -6.29 -13.36 28.50
N ASN A 189 -5.57 -14.31 27.87
CA ASN A 189 -6.05 -15.67 27.60
C ASN A 189 -7.40 -15.72 26.86
N VAL A 190 -7.65 -14.77 25.96
CA VAL A 190 -8.85 -14.75 25.12
C VAL A 190 -8.55 -15.47 23.82
N THR A 191 -8.93 -16.73 23.74
CA THR A 191 -8.57 -17.65 22.64
C THR A 191 -9.77 -18.17 21.84
N ASP A 192 -10.99 -17.90 22.29
CA ASP A 192 -12.24 -18.44 21.76
C ASP A 192 -12.82 -17.60 20.60
N LYS A 193 -11.96 -16.90 19.86
CA LYS A 193 -12.36 -15.96 18.80
C LYS A 193 -11.98 -16.48 17.42
N VAL A 194 -12.88 -16.27 16.47
CA VAL A 194 -12.65 -16.46 15.04
C VAL A 194 -12.58 -15.07 14.41
N PHE A 195 -11.48 -14.76 13.74
CA PHE A 195 -11.33 -13.50 13.04
C PHE A 195 -11.71 -13.65 11.57
N VAL A 196 -12.39 -12.65 11.03
CA VAL A 196 -12.73 -12.56 9.60
C VAL A 196 -12.09 -11.30 9.04
N PHE A 197 -11.12 -11.44 8.16
CA PHE A 197 -10.29 -10.34 7.68
C PHE A 197 -10.70 -9.82 6.31
N THR A 198 -10.67 -8.49 6.15
CA THR A 198 -10.69 -7.83 4.82
C THR A 198 -9.40 -8.09 4.05
N ALA A 199 -9.39 -7.85 2.73
CA ALA A 199 -8.18 -7.99 1.90
C ALA A 199 -7.06 -6.99 2.21
N SER A 200 -7.33 -6.01 3.08
CA SER A 200 -6.32 -5.11 3.62
C SER A 200 -5.43 -5.76 4.68
N PHE A 201 -5.80 -6.93 5.23
CA PHE A 201 -5.03 -7.62 6.24
C PHE A 201 -4.17 -8.71 5.61
N THR A 202 -2.86 -8.53 5.64
CA THR A 202 -1.89 -9.51 5.13
C THR A 202 -1.23 -10.25 6.30
N MET A 203 -0.99 -11.55 6.15
CA MET A 203 -0.31 -12.32 7.19
C MET A 203 1.20 -12.11 7.12
N THR A 204 1.66 -10.93 7.54
CA THR A 204 3.07 -10.53 7.45
C THR A 204 3.95 -11.31 8.43
N LEU A 205 4.98 -11.99 7.91
CA LEU A 205 5.90 -12.78 8.73
C LEU A 205 6.72 -11.88 9.65
N GLY A 206 6.86 -12.29 10.91
CA GLY A 206 7.61 -11.52 11.91
C GLY A 206 6.87 -10.32 12.49
N LEU A 207 5.71 -9.93 11.94
CA LEU A 207 4.87 -8.90 12.54
C LEU A 207 4.23 -9.38 13.85
N PHE A 208 3.72 -10.61 13.85
CA PHE A 208 3.04 -11.23 14.98
C PHE A 208 3.94 -12.24 15.72
N PRO A 209 4.06 -12.15 17.06
CA PRO A 209 4.84 -13.13 17.84
C PRO A 209 4.29 -14.55 17.66
N LYS A 210 5.17 -15.56 17.55
CA LYS A 210 4.78 -16.97 17.33
C LYS A 210 3.75 -17.49 18.34
N GLN A 211 3.79 -17.00 19.58
CA GLN A 211 2.86 -17.37 20.65
C GLN A 211 1.41 -16.95 20.33
N THR A 212 1.23 -15.88 19.56
CA THR A 212 -0.10 -15.36 19.17
C THR A 212 -0.70 -16.11 17.99
N TRP A 213 0.08 -16.91 17.25
CA TRP A 213 -0.39 -17.56 16.02
C TRP A 213 -1.59 -18.48 16.23
N ARG A 214 -1.65 -19.13 17.41
CA ARG A 214 -2.77 -20.00 17.79
C ARG A 214 -4.11 -19.26 17.86
N LEU A 215 -4.09 -17.93 18.07
CA LEU A 215 -5.30 -17.10 18.11
C LEU A 215 -5.91 -16.87 16.73
N PHE A 216 -5.14 -17.07 15.66
CA PHE A 216 -5.67 -16.99 14.30
C PHE A 216 -6.27 -18.32 13.82
N ASN A 217 -6.28 -19.37 14.65
CA ASN A 217 -6.80 -20.67 14.24
C ASN A 217 -8.29 -20.59 13.88
N GLY A 218 -8.66 -21.14 12.72
CA GLY A 218 -10.02 -21.07 12.19
C GLY A 218 -10.43 -19.69 11.64
N SER A 219 -9.52 -18.71 11.61
CA SER A 219 -9.79 -17.40 11.00
C SER A 219 -9.88 -17.49 9.47
N LEU A 220 -10.67 -16.61 8.89
CA LEU A 220 -10.87 -16.50 7.45
C LEU A 220 -10.44 -15.12 6.97
N GLY A 221 -9.96 -15.02 5.74
CA GLY A 221 -9.60 -13.73 5.14
C GLY A 221 -9.91 -13.72 3.66
N LEU A 222 -10.30 -12.57 3.15
CA LEU A 222 -10.27 -12.33 1.71
C LEU A 222 -8.83 -11.99 1.31
N ALA A 223 -8.33 -12.58 0.24
CA ALA A 223 -7.06 -12.19 -0.37
C ALA A 223 -7.34 -11.60 -1.76
N PRO A 224 -6.66 -10.51 -2.16
CA PRO A 224 -6.70 -10.08 -3.55
C PRO A 224 -6.23 -11.24 -4.44
N HIS A 225 -6.84 -11.36 -5.61
CA HIS A 225 -6.42 -12.40 -6.54
C HIS A 225 -5.03 -12.06 -7.09
N TYR A 226 -4.14 -13.05 -7.11
CA TYR A 226 -2.88 -12.96 -7.83
C TYR A 226 -2.64 -14.18 -8.71
N ALA A 227 -1.76 -14.00 -9.68
CA ALA A 227 -1.24 -15.10 -10.48
C ALA A 227 0.28 -15.16 -10.37
N LYS A 228 0.83 -16.32 -10.75
CA LYS A 228 2.28 -16.51 -10.82
C LYS A 228 2.88 -15.47 -11.78
N ILE A 229 3.97 -14.84 -11.34
CA ILE A 229 4.78 -13.93 -12.15
C ILE A 229 6.04 -14.72 -12.56
N PRO A 230 6.12 -15.25 -13.79
CA PRO A 230 7.27 -16.05 -14.21
C PRO A 230 8.56 -15.23 -14.14
N GLY A 231 9.64 -15.81 -13.62
CA GLY A 231 10.92 -15.12 -13.47
C GLY A 231 11.04 -14.22 -12.23
N PHE A 232 9.97 -14.02 -11.46
CA PHE A 232 9.99 -13.09 -10.32
C PHE A 232 10.80 -13.63 -9.14
N GLU A 233 10.67 -14.90 -8.79
CA GLU A 233 11.46 -15.51 -7.72
C GLU A 233 12.95 -15.51 -8.06
N GLU A 234 13.27 -15.82 -9.31
CA GLU A 234 14.63 -15.75 -9.84
C GLU A 234 15.14 -14.31 -9.80
N PHE A 235 14.33 -13.32 -10.20
CA PHE A 235 14.70 -11.90 -10.10
C PHE A 235 15.06 -11.51 -8.66
N ILE A 236 14.23 -11.89 -7.68
CA ILE A 236 14.47 -11.61 -6.26
C ILE A 236 15.76 -12.29 -5.76
N ALA A 237 15.98 -13.55 -6.10
CA ALA A 237 17.18 -14.29 -5.72
C ALA A 237 18.48 -13.68 -6.28
N HIS A 238 18.37 -12.96 -7.40
CA HIS A 238 19.49 -12.30 -8.07
C HIS A 238 19.66 -10.81 -7.71
N LEU A 239 18.81 -10.25 -6.84
CA LEU A 239 19.04 -8.90 -6.30
C LEU A 239 20.41 -8.87 -5.61
N HIS A 240 21.14 -7.77 -5.75
CA HIS A 240 22.46 -7.64 -5.13
C HIS A 240 22.89 -6.17 -5.06
N PRO A 241 23.48 -5.67 -3.94
CA PRO A 241 23.92 -4.29 -3.80
C PRO A 241 24.94 -3.84 -4.85
N LEU A 242 25.72 -4.78 -5.40
CA LEU A 242 26.70 -4.49 -6.47
C LEU A 242 26.06 -4.24 -7.84
N LYS A 243 24.87 -4.79 -8.11
CA LYS A 243 24.22 -4.62 -9.41
C LYS A 243 23.64 -3.22 -9.56
N ASP A 244 23.16 -2.65 -8.48
CA ASP A 244 22.73 -1.25 -8.41
C ASP A 244 23.25 -0.59 -7.12
N PRO A 245 24.49 -0.05 -7.15
CA PRO A 245 25.11 0.57 -5.97
C PRO A 245 24.37 1.82 -5.48
N ASN A 246 23.51 2.41 -6.31
CA ASN A 246 22.76 3.62 -5.99
C ASN A 246 21.37 3.30 -5.41
N ASP A 247 20.93 2.05 -5.47
CA ASP A 247 19.68 1.62 -4.85
C ASP A 247 19.82 1.56 -3.31
N ILE A 248 19.27 2.59 -2.66
CA ILE A 248 19.26 2.71 -1.20
C ILE A 248 18.40 1.63 -0.52
N PHE A 249 17.39 1.09 -1.20
CA PHE A 249 16.49 0.10 -0.64
C PHE A 249 17.14 -1.28 -0.60
N ILE A 250 17.89 -1.65 -1.64
CA ILE A 250 18.65 -2.91 -1.65
C ILE A 250 19.69 -2.93 -0.53
N LYS A 251 20.37 -1.81 -0.26
CA LYS A 251 21.33 -1.71 0.85
C LYS A 251 20.66 -1.90 2.21
N LEU A 252 19.54 -1.23 2.46
CA LEU A 252 18.76 -1.35 3.70
C LEU A 252 18.20 -2.76 3.89
N LEU A 253 17.75 -3.38 2.79
CA LEU A 253 17.32 -4.76 2.78
C LEU A 253 18.47 -5.70 3.19
N TRP A 254 19.68 -5.52 2.64
CA TRP A 254 20.86 -6.30 3.01
C TRP A 254 21.18 -6.18 4.51
N GLU A 255 21.19 -4.94 5.03
CA GLU A 255 21.40 -4.70 6.46
C GLU A 255 20.36 -5.45 7.31
N LYS A 256 19.10 -5.47 6.85
CA LYS A 256 17.99 -6.10 7.57
C LYS A 256 18.04 -7.62 7.53
N VAL A 257 18.32 -8.21 6.37
CA VAL A 257 18.35 -9.67 6.16
C VAL A 257 19.56 -10.28 6.86
N PHE A 258 20.76 -9.73 6.63
CA PHE A 258 22.00 -10.26 7.18
C PHE A 258 22.36 -9.69 8.56
N ASN A 259 21.49 -8.85 9.13
CA ASN A 259 21.69 -8.17 10.42
C ASN A 259 23.08 -7.49 10.52
N CYS A 260 23.44 -6.76 9.46
CA CYS A 260 24.75 -6.14 9.26
C CYS A 260 24.61 -4.62 9.03
N LYS A 261 25.73 -3.90 9.03
CA LYS A 261 25.76 -2.46 8.71
C LYS A 261 26.78 -2.12 7.65
N TRP A 262 26.44 -1.21 6.73
CA TRP A 262 27.39 -0.67 5.76
C TRP A 262 28.31 0.38 6.41
N PRO A 263 29.59 0.49 6.01
CA PRO A 263 30.54 1.43 6.63
C PRO A 263 30.11 2.91 6.60
N GLN A 264 29.25 3.28 5.64
CA GLN A 264 28.77 4.65 5.46
C GLN A 264 27.63 5.01 6.44
N SER A 265 26.86 4.05 6.94
CA SER A 265 25.78 4.26 7.92
C SER A 265 26.29 4.37 9.36
N MET A 266 27.47 3.83 9.65
CA MET A 266 28.13 3.92 10.97
C MET A 266 28.58 5.35 11.34
N LYS A 267 28.79 6.26 10.37
CA LYS A 267 29.24 7.64 10.62
C LYS A 267 28.16 8.54 11.22
N THR A 268 26.89 8.15 11.13
CA THR A 268 25.75 8.95 11.60
C THR A 268 25.31 8.65 13.03
N GLU A 269 25.66 7.49 13.60
CA GLU A 269 25.21 7.08 14.94
C GLU A 269 26.22 7.43 16.06
N SER A 270 27.44 7.87 15.72
CA SER A 270 28.53 8.13 16.68
C SER A 270 28.38 9.42 17.53
N LYS A 271 27.16 9.93 17.74
CA LYS A 271 26.91 11.15 18.55
C LYS A 271 26.02 10.96 19.79
N SER A 272 25.60 9.73 20.10
CA SER A 272 24.84 9.45 21.32
C SER A 272 25.50 8.30 22.07
N GLY A 273 26.37 8.63 23.02
CA GLY A 273 27.05 7.66 23.87
C GLY A 273 26.07 6.98 24.83
N VAL A 274 25.70 5.74 24.51
CA VAL A 274 25.57 4.62 25.45
C VAL A 274 25.92 3.37 24.65
N ALA A 275 27.12 2.83 24.85
CA ALA A 275 27.55 1.58 24.23
C ALA A 275 26.83 0.42 24.92
N THR A 276 25.78 -0.09 24.29
CA THR A 276 25.40 -1.50 24.46
C THR A 276 26.04 -2.28 23.32
N ASP A 277 26.96 -3.18 23.67
CA ASP A 277 27.68 -4.08 22.77
C ASP A 277 26.72 -4.93 21.92
N ILE A 278 26.32 -4.41 20.77
CA ILE A 278 25.90 -5.24 19.63
C ILE A 278 27.01 -5.06 18.61
N ILE A 279 27.89 -6.07 18.49
CA ILE A 279 28.86 -6.17 17.41
C ILE A 279 28.05 -6.18 16.11
N SER A 280 27.88 -5.02 15.48
CA SER A 280 27.26 -4.93 14.16
C SER A 280 28.32 -5.36 13.15
N THR A 281 28.18 -6.58 12.65
CA THR A 281 29.05 -7.12 11.61
C THR A 281 28.95 -6.22 10.37
N SER A 282 30.08 -5.89 9.75
CA SER A 282 30.06 -5.18 8.46
C SER A 282 29.36 -6.05 7.41
N CYS A 283 28.48 -5.45 6.62
CA CYS A 283 27.90 -6.15 5.46
C CYS A 283 29.03 -6.51 4.47
N SER A 284 28.91 -7.69 3.85
CA SER A 284 29.85 -8.17 2.85
C SER A 284 29.17 -8.27 1.49
N GLU A 285 29.89 -7.85 0.45
CA GLU A 285 29.42 -7.87 -0.94
C GLU A 285 29.44 -9.27 -1.55
N ASN A 286 29.94 -10.29 -0.85
CA ASN A 286 29.90 -11.69 -1.32
C ASN A 286 28.70 -12.46 -0.74
N GLN A 287 27.83 -11.82 0.02
CA GLN A 287 26.65 -12.45 0.61
C GLN A 287 25.56 -12.61 -0.45
N THR A 288 25.10 -13.83 -0.64
CA THR A 288 23.94 -14.16 -1.48
C THR A 288 22.78 -14.58 -0.61
N PHE A 289 21.55 -14.28 -1.01
CA PHE A 289 20.38 -14.82 -0.35
C PHE A 289 20.39 -16.35 -0.39
N ASP A 290 20.15 -16.97 0.77
CA ASP A 290 19.77 -18.37 0.81
C ASP A 290 18.25 -18.54 0.65
N LYS A 291 17.75 -19.78 0.68
CA LYS A 291 16.31 -20.05 0.57
C LYS A 291 15.50 -19.49 1.75
N HIS A 292 16.09 -19.36 2.93
CA HIS A 292 15.43 -18.83 4.14
C HIS A 292 15.35 -17.30 4.10
N ASP A 293 16.38 -16.64 3.56
CA ASP A 293 16.44 -15.19 3.39
C ASP A 293 15.36 -14.68 2.44
N ILE A 294 15.03 -15.48 1.41
CA ILE A 294 13.98 -15.15 0.44
C ILE A 294 12.59 -15.08 1.09
N PHE A 295 12.36 -15.74 2.23
CA PHE A 295 11.07 -15.64 2.94
C PHE A 295 10.75 -14.22 3.43
N VAL A 296 11.75 -13.34 3.55
CA VAL A 296 11.55 -11.92 3.89
C VAL A 296 10.74 -11.20 2.80
N PHE A 297 10.72 -11.70 1.58
CA PHE A 297 9.93 -11.15 0.47
C PHE A 297 8.48 -11.68 0.43
N GLU A 298 8.07 -12.46 1.43
CA GLU A 298 6.68 -12.91 1.59
C GLU A 298 6.11 -13.60 0.35
N LEU A 299 6.92 -14.41 -0.34
CA LEU A 299 6.55 -15.06 -1.61
C LEU A 299 5.31 -15.98 -1.52
N PHE A 300 4.81 -16.25 -0.32
CA PHE A 300 3.57 -16.99 -0.10
C PHE A 300 2.31 -16.16 -0.43
N ASP A 301 2.40 -14.83 -0.44
CA ASP A 301 1.32 -13.93 -0.84
C ASP A 301 1.86 -12.80 -1.73
N LEU A 302 1.68 -12.96 -3.05
CA LEU A 302 2.10 -11.96 -4.04
C LEU A 302 0.95 -11.05 -4.46
N SER A 303 -0.13 -10.93 -3.69
CA SER A 303 -1.32 -10.13 -4.01
C SER A 303 -0.98 -8.71 -4.46
N TYR A 304 -0.38 -7.90 -3.59
CA TYR A 304 -0.05 -6.52 -3.90
C TYR A 304 1.09 -6.39 -4.93
N THR A 305 2.04 -7.34 -4.92
CA THR A 305 3.12 -7.42 -5.92
C THR A 305 2.55 -7.64 -7.32
N TYR A 306 1.58 -8.55 -7.45
CA TYR A 306 0.89 -8.81 -8.70
C TYR A 306 0.08 -7.60 -9.15
N HIS A 307 -0.66 -6.94 -8.26
CA HIS A 307 -1.36 -5.71 -8.60
C HIS A 307 -0.42 -4.56 -9.02
N THR A 308 0.83 -4.54 -8.53
CA THR A 308 1.89 -3.64 -9.00
C THR A 308 2.35 -4.02 -10.40
N TYR A 309 2.62 -5.30 -10.64
CA TYR A 309 2.94 -5.85 -11.96
C TYR A 309 1.86 -5.49 -12.99
N LEU A 310 0.58 -5.65 -12.64
CA LEU A 310 -0.56 -5.28 -13.48
C LEU A 310 -0.60 -3.78 -13.79
N ALA A 311 -0.25 -2.92 -12.84
CA ALA A 311 -0.26 -1.47 -13.04
C ALA A 311 0.80 -1.06 -14.08
N VAL A 312 1.99 -1.64 -13.99
CA VAL A 312 3.08 -1.43 -14.96
C VAL A 312 2.69 -1.97 -16.34
N TYR A 313 2.12 -3.19 -16.39
CA TYR A 313 1.68 -3.79 -17.65
C TYR A 313 0.55 -3.02 -18.32
N ALA A 314 -0.39 -2.45 -17.55
CA ALA A 314 -1.45 -1.61 -18.12
C ALA A 314 -0.87 -0.43 -18.91
N ILE A 315 0.18 0.21 -18.38
CA ILE A 315 0.86 1.32 -19.08
C ILE A 315 1.65 0.79 -20.28
N ALA A 316 2.41 -0.29 -20.12
CA ALA A 316 3.19 -0.87 -21.20
C ALA A 316 2.30 -1.28 -22.38
N HIS A 317 1.14 -1.90 -22.12
CA HIS A 317 0.16 -2.24 -23.14
C HIS A 317 -0.47 -1.01 -23.78
N ALA A 318 -0.87 0.00 -22.99
CA ALA A 318 -1.42 1.24 -23.55
C ALA A 318 -0.42 1.96 -24.46
N LEU A 319 0.85 2.06 -24.06
CA LEU A 319 1.92 2.60 -24.89
C LEU A 319 2.13 1.76 -26.16
N THR A 320 2.16 0.43 -26.03
CA THR A 320 2.29 -0.48 -27.18
C THR A 320 1.15 -0.30 -28.18
N SER A 321 -0.09 -0.17 -27.71
CA SER A 321 -1.26 0.07 -28.56
C SER A 321 -1.22 1.44 -29.23
N LEU A 322 -0.70 2.46 -28.55
CA LEU A 322 -0.52 3.79 -29.15
C LEU A 322 0.57 3.78 -30.23
N MET A 323 1.70 3.10 -29.98
CA MET A 323 2.81 3.00 -30.93
C MET A 323 2.48 2.13 -32.15
N SER A 324 1.66 1.10 -31.99
CA SER A 324 1.24 0.19 -33.09
C SER A 324 -0.11 0.58 -33.73
N CYS A 325 -0.59 1.80 -33.45
CA CYS A 325 -1.88 2.29 -33.93
C CYS A 325 -1.95 2.41 -35.46
N ILE A 326 -3.04 1.92 -36.05
CA ILE A 326 -3.30 2.01 -37.50
C ILE A 326 -4.19 3.24 -37.77
N PRO A 327 -3.77 4.20 -38.61
CA PRO A 327 -4.58 5.37 -38.96
C PRO A 327 -5.97 4.97 -39.48
N GLY A 328 -7.02 5.64 -38.99
CA GLY A 328 -8.42 5.33 -39.30
C GLY A 328 -9.05 4.27 -38.38
N ARG A 329 -8.26 3.64 -37.50
CA ARG A 329 -8.74 2.73 -36.44
C ARG A 329 -8.23 3.13 -35.06
N GLY A 330 -7.69 4.33 -34.92
CA GLY A 330 -7.13 4.80 -33.67
C GLY A 330 -8.20 5.15 -32.63
N PRO A 331 -7.81 5.22 -31.35
CA PRO A 331 -8.72 5.44 -30.23
C PRO A 331 -9.18 6.90 -30.08
N PHE A 332 -8.73 7.81 -30.95
CA PHE A 332 -9.05 9.24 -30.90
C PHE A 332 -10.06 9.65 -31.97
N VAL A 333 -10.42 10.94 -31.97
CA VAL A 333 -11.39 11.55 -32.90
C VAL A 333 -11.04 11.16 -34.34
N ASP A 334 -12.07 10.79 -35.12
CA ASP A 334 -11.98 10.36 -36.52
C ASP A 334 -11.02 9.18 -36.78
N GLY A 335 -10.81 8.33 -35.76
CA GLY A 335 -9.90 7.18 -35.87
C GLY A 335 -8.42 7.59 -35.89
N ALA A 336 -8.09 8.79 -35.39
CA ALA A 336 -6.72 9.28 -35.32
C ALA A 336 -5.87 8.48 -34.32
N CYS A 337 -4.57 8.42 -34.60
CA CYS A 337 -3.54 7.81 -33.76
C CYS A 337 -2.71 8.90 -33.05
N ALA A 338 -2.11 8.53 -31.91
CA ALA A 338 -1.10 9.40 -31.29
C ALA A 338 0.20 9.37 -32.11
N ASP A 339 0.99 10.44 -32.02
CA ASP A 339 2.38 10.41 -32.48
C ASP A 339 3.20 9.52 -31.54
N ALA A 340 3.79 8.46 -32.07
CA ALA A 340 4.61 7.52 -31.31
C ALA A 340 5.84 8.18 -30.66
N ASN A 341 6.33 9.30 -31.21
CA ASN A 341 7.48 10.03 -30.67
C ASN A 341 7.10 11.08 -29.62
N ASP A 342 5.81 11.39 -29.48
CA ASP A 342 5.30 12.45 -28.58
C ASP A 342 4.01 12.03 -27.87
N ILE A 343 4.00 10.81 -27.32
CA ILE A 343 2.87 10.30 -26.54
C ILE A 343 2.70 11.11 -25.25
N GLN A 344 1.50 11.65 -25.05
CA GLN A 344 1.11 12.44 -23.89
C GLN A 344 0.41 11.60 -22.81
N PRO A 345 0.50 11.96 -21.51
CA PRO A 345 -0.14 11.20 -20.42
C PRO A 345 -1.64 11.00 -20.57
N TRP A 346 -2.35 12.00 -21.10
CA TRP A 346 -3.80 11.94 -21.29
C TRP A 346 -4.20 10.94 -22.38
N GLN A 347 -3.32 10.69 -23.36
CA GLN A 347 -3.52 9.68 -24.41
C GLN A 347 -3.41 8.29 -23.79
N VAL A 348 -2.37 8.05 -22.99
CA VAL A 348 -2.18 6.80 -22.25
C VAL A 348 -3.38 6.52 -21.34
N LYS A 349 -3.81 7.51 -20.55
CA LYS A 349 -4.99 7.41 -19.68
C LYS A 349 -6.25 6.99 -20.44
N THR A 350 -6.47 7.58 -21.62
CA THR A 350 -7.65 7.30 -22.44
C THR A 350 -7.66 5.86 -22.96
N VAL A 351 -6.48 5.33 -23.27
CA VAL A 351 -6.32 3.99 -23.88
C VAL A 351 -6.34 2.86 -22.85
N ILE A 352 -5.86 3.07 -21.61
CA ILE A 352 -5.80 2.03 -20.58
C ILE A 352 -7.16 1.29 -20.38
N PRO A 353 -8.31 1.97 -20.25
CA PRO A 353 -9.60 1.27 -20.12
C PRO A 353 -10.06 0.56 -21.39
N LEU A 354 -9.54 0.94 -22.56
CA LEU A 354 -9.90 0.39 -23.87
C LEU A 354 -9.06 -0.84 -24.23
N THR A 355 -7.85 -0.95 -23.67
CA THR A 355 -6.98 -2.12 -23.88
C THR A 355 -7.55 -3.33 -23.18
N ARG A 356 -8.21 -4.21 -23.95
CA ARG A 356 -8.48 -5.57 -23.52
C ARG A 356 -7.21 -6.37 -23.69
N TYR A 357 -6.55 -6.65 -22.57
CA TYR A 357 -5.46 -7.63 -22.56
C TYR A 357 -5.87 -8.85 -21.75
N HIS A 358 -5.67 -10.01 -22.34
CA HIS A 358 -5.66 -11.27 -21.61
C HIS A 358 -4.24 -11.46 -21.08
N ASN A 359 -4.07 -11.42 -19.76
CA ASN A 359 -2.87 -12.02 -19.18
C ASN A 359 -2.80 -13.49 -19.65
N ASN A 360 -1.62 -14.12 -19.63
CA ASN A 360 -1.42 -15.53 -19.99
C ASN A 360 -2.33 -16.52 -19.21
N ASN A 361 -3.04 -16.02 -18.19
CA ASN A 361 -4.06 -16.72 -17.40
C ASN A 361 -5.51 -16.26 -17.69
N ALA A 362 -5.78 -15.69 -18.86
CA ALA A 362 -7.10 -15.36 -19.40
C ALA A 362 -8.00 -14.41 -18.56
N GLN A 363 -7.43 -13.59 -17.66
CA GLN A 363 -8.21 -12.57 -16.94
C GLN A 363 -8.14 -11.20 -17.60
N GLN A 364 -9.29 -10.56 -17.72
CA GLN A 364 -9.45 -9.18 -18.16
C GLN A 364 -9.09 -8.25 -16.99
N LEU A 365 -8.18 -7.30 -17.25
CA LEU A 365 -7.57 -6.49 -16.21
C LEU A 365 -8.34 -5.26 -15.76
N MET A 366 -9.52 -5.01 -16.33
CA MET A 366 -10.42 -3.91 -15.99
C MET A 366 -11.84 -4.20 -16.47
#